data_AF-A0A8S0PHR3-F1
#
_entry.id   AF-A0A8S0PHR3-F1
#
_cell.length_a   1.000
_cell.length_b   1.000
_cell.length_c   1.000
_cell.angle_alpha   90.00
_cell.angle_beta   90.00
_cell.angle_gamma   90.00
#
_symmetry.space_group_name_H-M   'P 1'
#
loop_
_entity.id
_entity.type
_entity.pdbx_description
1 polymer ?
#
loop_
_entity_poly.entity_id
_entity_poly.type
_entity_poly.pdbx_seq_one_letter_code
_entity_poly.pdbx_strand_id
1 'polypeptide(L)'
;MANKFNSGDSRTRSSVSIFIIAGLCCFFYLLGAWQRSGFGKGDSIALEMTKSGENCNILPNLNFETHHVVEAGTINDSDSEVKVYEPCTSRYADYTPCQDQRRAMTFPRDNMNYRERHCPPQEEKLHCLIPAPKGYVTPFPWPKSRDYVPYANAPYKSLTVEKAIQNWIQYEGNVFRFPGGGTQFPQGADKYIDQLASVIPIDNGIVRTALDTGCGVASWGAYLWKRNVIAMSFAPRDSHEAQVQFALERGVPAVIGVLGTVKMPYPSRAFDMAHCSRCLIPWGANDGMYMKEVDRVLRPGGYWVLSGPPINWKTNYRAWQRPEKELQEEQRKIEEIAKLLCWEKKSEKGEIAIWQKRMDADSCRSAQENSGATFCKADDPDDVWYKKMEPCITPYNKANRDEDSAVDVKPFPERLYAVPPRIASGSLPGVSVEEYLEDNKKWKKHVRAYKKINKIIDTGRYRNIMDMNAGLGGFAAALQSPKLWVMNVMPTISEKNTLGVVYERGLIGIYHDWCEAFSTYPRTYDLIHANGVFSLYKNKCNFEDILLEMDRILRPEGAIIFRDEVDVLIKVKKIIGGMKYDSKLVDHEDGPLVPEKILVAVKQYWVGNSTSVQ
;
A
#
# COMPACT_ATOMS: atom_id res chain seq x y z
N MET A 1 75.98 -8.84 -46.74
CA MET A 1 76.30 -7.52 -47.33
C MET A 1 75.82 -6.44 -46.38
N ALA A 2 76.66 -5.44 -46.18
CA ALA A 2 76.57 -4.45 -45.12
C ALA A 2 75.59 -3.29 -45.42
N ASN A 3 75.06 -2.75 -44.33
CA ASN A 3 74.76 -1.35 -44.01
C ASN A 3 73.88 -0.48 -44.93
N LYS A 4 72.83 0.08 -44.31
CA LYS A 4 72.77 1.55 -44.12
C LYS A 4 71.94 1.93 -42.89
N PHE A 5 72.61 2.62 -41.97
CA PHE A 5 72.02 3.42 -40.90
C PHE A 5 71.23 4.60 -41.49
N ASN A 6 70.15 5.00 -40.81
CA ASN A 6 69.78 6.41 -40.74
C ASN A 6 69.22 6.73 -39.35
N SER A 7 69.67 7.88 -38.84
CA SER A 7 69.56 8.40 -37.49
C SER A 7 68.33 9.28 -37.28
N GLY A 8 67.80 9.25 -36.05
CA GLY A 8 67.32 10.44 -35.33
C GLY A 8 65.90 10.93 -35.63
N ASP A 9 64.98 10.71 -34.67
CA ASP A 9 64.15 11.83 -34.20
C ASP A 9 63.66 11.57 -32.75
N SER A 10 64.41 12.10 -31.79
CA SER A 10 64.04 12.12 -30.37
C SER A 10 63.02 13.24 -30.14
N ARG A 11 61.73 12.95 -30.34
CA ARG A 11 60.66 13.85 -29.90
C ARG A 11 60.53 13.76 -28.38
N THR A 12 61.17 14.71 -27.70
CA THR A 12 60.86 15.14 -26.35
C THR A 12 59.35 15.19 -26.14
N ARG A 13 58.80 14.21 -25.39
CA ARG A 13 57.46 14.33 -24.82
C ARG A 13 57.50 15.52 -23.87
N SER A 14 57.06 16.66 -24.40
CA SER A 14 57.00 17.93 -23.69
C SER A 14 56.37 17.72 -22.32
N SER A 15 57.12 18.04 -21.27
CA SER A 15 56.67 18.06 -19.87
C SER A 15 55.36 18.84 -19.70
N VAL A 16 55.07 19.77 -20.62
CA VAL A 16 53.82 20.54 -20.70
C VAL A 16 52.58 19.64 -20.85
N SER A 17 52.66 18.53 -21.58
CA SER A 17 51.51 17.61 -21.73
C SER A 17 51.11 16.94 -20.41
N ILE A 18 52.08 16.68 -19.53
CA ILE A 18 51.82 16.06 -18.23
C ILE A 18 51.19 17.09 -17.28
N PHE A 19 51.66 18.34 -17.31
CA PHE A 19 51.07 19.42 -16.52
C PHE A 19 49.64 19.77 -16.95
N ILE A 20 49.33 19.70 -18.25
CA ILE A 20 47.96 19.92 -18.75
C ILE A 20 47.01 18.83 -18.25
N ILE A 21 47.42 17.56 -18.31
CA ILE A 21 46.60 16.43 -17.82
C ILE A 21 46.41 16.52 -16.31
N ALA A 22 47.48 16.79 -15.55
CA ALA A 22 47.39 16.97 -14.10
C ALA A 22 46.50 18.17 -13.74
N GLY A 23 46.61 19.28 -14.47
CA GLY A 23 45.75 20.46 -14.30
C GLY A 23 44.28 20.17 -14.57
N LEU A 24 43.97 19.42 -15.63
CA LEU A 24 42.59 18.98 -15.92
C LEU A 24 42.06 18.03 -14.85
N CYS A 25 42.85 17.07 -14.38
CA CYS A 25 42.46 16.17 -13.29
C CYS A 25 42.20 16.93 -11.99
N CYS A 26 43.05 17.89 -11.62
CA CYS A 26 42.85 18.76 -10.45
C CYS A 26 41.62 19.65 -10.63
N PHE A 27 41.40 20.21 -11.82
CA PHE A 27 40.23 21.03 -12.12
C PHE A 27 38.93 20.23 -11.98
N PHE A 28 38.84 19.03 -12.57
CA PHE A 28 37.65 18.18 -12.44
C PHE A 28 37.47 17.63 -11.02
N TYR A 29 38.56 17.38 -10.29
CA TYR A 29 38.49 17.00 -8.88
C TYR A 29 37.94 18.14 -8.01
N LEU A 30 38.44 19.37 -8.21
CA LEU A 30 37.96 20.55 -7.50
C LEU A 30 36.53 20.93 -7.90
N LEU A 31 36.17 20.80 -9.18
CA LEU A 31 34.79 21.01 -9.66
C LEU A 31 33.83 19.96 -9.06
N GLY A 32 34.24 18.70 -8.99
CA GLY A 32 33.49 17.63 -8.34
C GLY A 32 33.38 17.81 -6.83
N ALA A 33 34.43 18.31 -6.17
CA ALA A 33 34.42 18.66 -4.75
C ALA A 33 33.52 19.88 -4.47
N TRP A 34 33.53 20.88 -5.35
CA TRP A 34 32.69 22.08 -5.27
C TRP A 34 31.20 21.77 -5.52
N GLN A 35 30.89 20.86 -6.46
CA GLN A 35 29.54 20.34 -6.65
C GLN A 35 29.08 19.47 -5.47
N ARG A 36 29.99 18.76 -4.79
CA ARG A 36 29.71 18.00 -3.56
C ARG A 36 29.60 18.87 -2.31
N SER A 37 30.20 20.07 -2.27
CA SER A 37 30.15 20.97 -1.11
C SER A 37 28.89 21.83 -1.05
N GLY A 38 27.92 21.64 -1.96
CA GLY A 38 26.51 22.01 -1.80
C GLY A 38 26.25 23.32 -1.06
N PHE A 39 26.80 24.44 -1.53
CA PHE A 39 26.52 25.75 -0.95
C PHE A 39 25.50 26.51 -1.80
N GLY A 40 24.29 26.69 -1.27
CA GLY A 40 23.56 27.95 -1.43
C GLY A 40 22.58 28.14 -2.59
N LYS A 41 21.96 27.09 -3.16
CA LYS A 41 20.77 27.28 -4.02
C LYS A 41 19.52 26.50 -3.60
N GLY A 42 19.66 25.44 -2.78
CA GLY A 42 18.51 24.76 -2.18
C GLY A 42 17.92 25.49 -0.98
N ASP A 43 18.73 26.33 -0.31
CA ASP A 43 18.35 26.99 0.93
C ASP A 43 17.33 28.10 0.74
N SER A 44 17.36 28.86 -0.37
CA SER A 44 16.36 29.91 -0.59
C SER A 44 14.97 29.36 -0.83
N ILE A 45 14.86 28.23 -1.56
CA ILE A 45 13.58 27.57 -1.83
C ILE A 45 13.06 26.89 -0.56
N ALA A 46 13.92 26.22 0.21
CA ALA A 46 13.51 25.60 1.47
C ALA A 46 13.07 26.65 2.52
N LEU A 47 13.79 27.76 2.63
CA LEU A 47 13.53 28.80 3.65
C LEU A 47 12.30 29.66 3.30
N GLU A 48 12.04 29.91 2.02
CA GLU A 48 10.82 30.60 1.56
C GLU A 48 9.58 29.69 1.65
N MET A 49 9.75 28.38 1.49
CA MET A 49 8.67 27.38 1.66
C MET A 49 8.36 27.05 3.12
N THR A 50 9.32 27.19 4.04
CA THR A 50 9.09 26.95 5.48
C THR A 50 8.37 28.15 6.11
N LYS A 51 8.67 29.39 5.66
CA LYS A 51 7.96 30.60 6.11
C LYS A 51 6.49 30.67 5.70
N SER A 52 6.11 30.01 4.59
CA SER A 52 4.70 29.95 4.16
C SER A 52 3.86 28.94 4.95
N GLY A 53 4.47 28.17 5.88
CA GLY A 53 3.81 27.28 6.82
C GLY A 53 3.59 27.85 8.23
N GLU A 54 4.01 29.10 8.51
CA GLU A 54 4.01 29.68 9.87
C GLU A 54 2.61 30.13 10.40
N ASN A 55 1.52 29.84 9.69
CA ASN A 55 0.15 30.16 10.15
C ASN A 55 -0.64 28.92 10.60
N CYS A 56 -0.05 28.03 11.38
CA CYS A 56 -0.78 26.93 12.03
C CYS A 56 -0.45 26.86 13.52
N ASN A 57 -0.67 27.96 14.24
CA ASN A 57 -0.78 27.92 15.69
C ASN A 57 -2.18 27.45 16.10
N ILE A 58 -2.19 26.29 16.78
CA ILE A 58 -2.93 25.98 18.01
C ILE A 58 -4.45 26.14 17.94
N LEU A 59 -5.15 25.00 17.97
CA LEU A 59 -6.55 24.90 18.37
C LEU A 59 -6.75 25.68 19.69
N PRO A 60 -7.51 26.80 19.71
CA PRO A 60 -7.80 27.46 20.96
C PRO A 60 -8.74 26.56 21.78
N ASN A 61 -8.48 26.49 23.08
CA ASN A 61 -9.26 25.85 24.13
C ASN A 61 -10.76 25.67 23.77
N LEU A 62 -11.15 24.45 23.41
CA LEU A 62 -12.55 24.05 23.26
C LEU A 62 -12.94 23.23 24.48
N ASN A 63 -13.38 23.91 25.53
CA ASN A 63 -13.88 23.28 26.75
C ASN A 63 -15.34 22.89 26.57
N PHE A 64 -15.60 21.59 26.42
CA PHE A 64 -16.93 20.98 26.52
C PHE A 64 -16.72 19.66 27.25
N GLU A 65 -16.92 19.67 28.56
CA GLU A 65 -17.00 18.45 29.36
C GLU A 65 -18.30 17.72 29.01
N THR A 66 -18.19 16.43 28.72
CA THR A 66 -19.35 15.56 28.49
C THR A 66 -20.08 15.34 29.81
N HIS A 67 -21.41 15.50 29.84
CA HIS A 67 -22.25 15.37 31.03
C HIS A 67 -22.42 13.92 31.56
N HIS A 68 -21.60 12.96 31.10
CA HIS A 68 -21.53 11.62 31.67
C HIS A 68 -20.46 11.57 32.75
N VAL A 69 -20.73 12.28 33.85
CA VAL A 69 -20.20 11.84 35.14
C VAL A 69 -21.03 10.62 35.49
N VAL A 70 -20.56 9.45 35.09
CA VAL A 70 -21.02 8.23 35.74
C VAL A 70 -20.65 8.44 37.21
N GLU A 71 -21.65 8.58 38.08
CA GLU A 71 -21.50 8.32 39.50
C GLU A 71 -20.94 6.91 39.60
N ALA A 72 -19.61 6.81 39.66
CA ALA A 72 -18.91 5.61 40.02
C ALA A 72 -19.32 5.31 41.45
N GLY A 73 -20.35 4.47 41.60
CA GLY A 73 -20.55 3.72 42.82
C GLY A 73 -19.26 2.99 43.10
N THR A 74 -18.52 3.47 44.10
CA THR A 74 -17.47 2.79 44.86
C THR A 74 -16.80 1.62 44.13
N ILE A 75 -16.06 1.94 43.06
CA ILE A 75 -14.94 1.10 42.63
C ILE A 75 -13.70 1.91 42.98
N ASN A 76 -12.85 1.33 43.83
CA ASN A 76 -11.59 1.89 44.30
C ASN A 76 -10.65 2.23 43.12
N ASP A 77 -10.84 3.38 42.47
CA ASP A 77 -10.00 3.85 41.35
C ASP A 77 -9.00 4.94 41.78
N SER A 78 -8.70 5.00 43.08
CA SER A 78 -7.71 5.92 43.64
C SER A 78 -6.27 5.39 43.61
N ASP A 79 -5.98 4.26 42.92
CA ASP A 79 -4.68 3.59 43.10
C ASP A 79 -4.17 2.73 41.92
N SER A 80 -4.50 3.07 40.67
CA SER A 80 -3.79 2.48 39.52
C SER A 80 -3.07 3.55 38.71
N GLU A 81 -1.77 3.69 38.95
CA GLU A 81 -0.88 4.52 38.13
C GLU A 81 -1.09 4.24 36.64
N VAL A 82 -1.21 5.30 35.83
CA VAL A 82 -1.27 5.17 34.37
C VAL A 82 0.08 4.63 33.90
N LYS A 83 0.09 3.43 33.31
CA LYS A 83 1.29 2.82 32.74
C LYS A 83 1.89 3.74 31.67
N VAL A 84 3.10 4.25 31.91
CA VAL A 84 3.83 5.06 30.93
C VAL A 84 4.53 4.16 29.91
N TYR A 85 4.40 4.49 28.62
CA TYR A 85 5.04 3.74 27.54
C TYR A 85 6.35 4.39 27.11
N GLU A 86 7.46 3.71 27.40
CA GLU A 86 8.78 4.18 27.03
C GLU A 86 9.03 4.07 25.51
N PRO A 87 9.90 4.92 24.94
CA PRO A 87 10.40 4.77 23.59
C PRO A 87 11.14 3.45 23.37
N CYS A 88 10.86 2.79 22.24
CA CYS A 88 11.73 1.74 21.73
C CYS A 88 13.08 2.33 21.31
N THR A 89 14.12 1.49 21.30
CA THR A 89 15.43 1.86 20.75
C THR A 89 15.34 2.32 19.29
N SER A 90 16.19 3.27 18.89
CA SER A 90 16.15 3.91 17.56
C SER A 90 16.30 2.94 16.37
N ARG A 91 16.92 1.77 16.57
CA ARG A 91 17.01 0.70 15.56
C ARG A 91 15.63 0.18 15.09
N TYR A 92 14.58 0.37 15.90
CA TYR A 92 13.21 -0.04 15.57
C TYR A 92 12.43 1.03 14.79
N ALA A 93 13.07 2.13 14.36
CA ALA A 93 12.38 3.19 13.61
C ALA A 93 11.62 2.66 12.38
N ASP A 94 12.10 1.60 11.72
CA ASP A 94 11.43 0.94 10.58
C ASP A 94 11.03 -0.50 10.88
N TYR A 95 10.65 -0.74 12.14
CA TYR A 95 10.19 -2.04 12.60
C TYR A 95 8.87 -2.47 11.94
N THR A 96 8.92 -3.60 11.25
CA THR A 96 7.78 -4.26 10.62
C THR A 96 7.67 -5.67 11.19
N PRO A 97 6.94 -5.88 12.29
CA PRO A 97 7.06 -7.09 13.11
C PRO A 97 6.88 -8.39 12.32
N CYS A 98 5.83 -8.47 11.51
CA CYS A 98 5.52 -9.65 10.71
C CYS A 98 6.30 -9.75 9.39
N GLN A 99 7.19 -8.81 9.12
CA GLN A 99 8.03 -8.75 7.92
C GLN A 99 9.50 -8.59 8.32
N ASP A 100 9.85 -9.07 9.53
CA ASP A 100 11.20 -8.98 10.06
C ASP A 100 12.16 -9.85 9.23
N GLN A 101 13.26 -9.25 8.78
CA GLN A 101 14.19 -9.93 7.89
C GLN A 101 14.91 -11.09 8.58
N ARG A 102 15.25 -10.99 9.86
CA ARG A 102 15.99 -12.05 10.55
C ARG A 102 15.10 -13.28 10.72
N ARG A 103 13.85 -13.07 11.13
CA ARG A 103 12.83 -14.11 11.21
C ARG A 103 12.52 -14.70 9.85
N ALA A 104 12.27 -13.88 8.83
CA ALA A 104 12.05 -14.33 7.45
C ALA A 104 13.14 -15.32 6.98
N MET A 105 14.40 -15.07 7.30
CA MET A 105 15.53 -15.91 6.86
C MET A 105 15.58 -17.31 7.50
N THR A 106 14.79 -17.60 8.53
CA THR A 106 14.70 -18.94 9.15
C THR A 106 13.73 -19.89 8.44
N PHE A 107 12.97 -19.39 7.46
CA PHE A 107 11.96 -20.17 6.73
C PHE A 107 12.47 -20.66 5.37
N PRO A 108 11.85 -21.71 4.79
CA PRO A 108 12.24 -22.26 3.49
C PRO A 108 12.26 -21.23 2.35
N ARG A 109 13.21 -21.38 1.42
CA ARG A 109 13.33 -20.50 0.26
C ARG A 109 12.32 -20.80 -0.84
N ASP A 110 11.83 -22.03 -0.88
CA ASP A 110 10.90 -22.50 -1.91
C ASP A 110 9.65 -21.63 -1.95
N ASN A 111 9.22 -21.30 -3.17
CA ASN A 111 8.01 -20.54 -3.44
C ASN A 111 7.90 -19.25 -2.63
N MET A 112 9.04 -18.58 -2.37
CA MET A 112 9.11 -17.34 -1.59
C MET A 112 8.53 -17.43 -0.17
N ASN A 113 8.41 -18.64 0.43
CA ASN A 113 7.84 -18.81 1.78
C ASN A 113 8.57 -17.93 2.81
N TYR A 114 9.89 -17.82 2.71
CA TYR A 114 10.68 -16.92 3.57
C TYR A 114 10.31 -15.44 3.49
N ARG A 115 9.69 -14.96 2.41
CA ARG A 115 9.25 -13.56 2.25
C ARG A 115 7.79 -13.35 2.65
N GLU A 116 7.11 -14.40 3.08
CA GLU A 116 5.77 -14.28 3.61
C GLU A 116 5.76 -13.58 4.96
N ARG A 117 4.54 -13.28 5.39
CA ARG A 117 4.27 -12.73 6.70
C ARG A 117 4.58 -13.77 7.78
N HIS A 118 5.52 -13.44 8.66
CA HIS A 118 5.92 -14.26 9.80
C HIS A 118 5.89 -13.41 11.07
N CYS A 119 4.76 -13.41 11.78
CA CYS A 119 4.59 -12.59 12.98
C CYS A 119 5.36 -13.14 14.18
N PRO A 120 5.86 -12.25 15.07
CA PRO A 120 6.41 -12.68 16.35
C PRO A 120 5.30 -13.24 17.26
N PRO A 121 5.61 -14.23 18.10
CA PRO A 121 4.70 -14.70 19.14
C PRO A 121 4.52 -13.63 20.23
N GLN A 122 3.55 -13.84 21.13
CA GLN A 122 3.13 -12.83 22.11
C GLN A 122 4.28 -12.35 23.01
N GLU A 123 5.18 -13.26 23.38
CA GLU A 123 6.30 -13.01 24.29
C GLU A 123 7.39 -12.13 23.67
N GLU A 124 7.43 -12.06 22.34
CA GLU A 124 8.39 -11.26 21.57
C GLU A 124 7.81 -9.91 21.12
N LYS A 125 6.53 -9.63 21.41
CA LYS A 125 5.91 -8.35 21.07
C LYS A 125 6.55 -7.21 21.87
N LEU A 126 6.84 -6.12 21.18
CA LEU A 126 7.40 -4.92 21.80
C LEU A 126 6.28 -4.10 22.45
N HIS A 127 6.42 -3.83 23.75
CA HIS A 127 5.52 -2.99 24.53
C HIS A 127 6.13 -1.60 24.77
N CYS A 128 6.54 -0.95 23.68
CA CYS A 128 7.17 0.38 23.68
C CYS A 128 6.72 1.18 22.46
N LEU A 129 6.85 2.51 22.50
CA LEU A 129 6.46 3.38 21.39
C LEU A 129 7.57 3.46 20.34
N ILE A 130 7.22 3.32 19.05
CA ILE A 130 8.22 3.34 17.98
C ILE A 130 8.62 4.79 17.66
N PRO A 131 9.91 5.17 17.80
CA PRO A 131 10.35 6.55 17.62
C PRO A 131 10.26 6.99 16.16
N ALA A 132 9.96 8.28 15.94
CA ALA A 132 10.11 8.90 14.64
C ALA A 132 11.60 9.19 14.33
N PRO A 133 12.02 9.18 13.06
CA PRO A 133 13.32 9.67 12.65
C PRO A 133 13.54 11.14 13.06
N LYS A 134 14.80 11.48 13.37
CA LYS A 134 15.17 12.87 13.69
C LYS A 134 14.92 13.77 12.49
N GLY A 135 14.18 14.86 12.70
CA GLY A 135 13.82 15.80 11.62
C GLY A 135 12.73 15.29 10.69
N TYR A 136 12.01 14.21 11.04
CA TYR A 136 10.82 13.79 10.32
C TYR A 136 9.84 14.97 10.19
N VAL A 137 9.27 15.13 9.01
CA VAL A 137 8.29 16.19 8.72
C VAL A 137 7.03 15.61 8.10
N THR A 138 5.96 16.38 8.22
CA THR A 138 4.72 16.17 7.47
C THR A 138 5.00 16.00 5.96
N PRO A 139 4.46 14.95 5.29
CA PRO A 139 4.57 14.81 3.84
C PRO A 139 3.95 15.97 3.08
N PHE A 140 4.41 16.21 1.86
CA PHE A 140 3.80 17.21 0.99
C PHE A 140 2.33 16.86 0.69
N PRO A 141 1.44 17.86 0.55
CA PRO A 141 0.07 17.61 0.10
C PRO A 141 0.02 16.95 -1.28
N TRP A 142 -0.96 16.08 -1.50
CA TRP A 142 -1.19 15.50 -2.83
C TRP A 142 -1.65 16.58 -3.82
N PRO A 143 -1.16 16.60 -5.07
CA PRO A 143 -0.31 15.60 -5.73
C PRO A 143 1.20 15.84 -5.62
N LYS A 144 1.67 16.84 -4.86
CA LYS A 144 3.11 17.13 -4.76
C LYS A 144 3.89 15.96 -4.13
N SER A 145 3.31 15.29 -3.13
CA SER A 145 3.89 14.07 -2.54
C SER A 145 4.08 12.93 -3.53
N ARG A 146 3.33 12.90 -4.65
CA ARG A 146 3.54 11.92 -5.72
C ARG A 146 4.98 11.94 -6.21
N ASP A 147 5.57 13.13 -6.34
CA ASP A 147 6.87 13.32 -6.99
C ASP A 147 7.99 13.66 -6.01
N TYR A 148 7.67 14.01 -4.76
CA TYR A 148 8.66 14.43 -3.76
C TYR A 148 8.41 13.82 -2.39
N VAL A 149 9.48 13.34 -1.75
CA VAL A 149 9.48 12.87 -0.35
C VAL A 149 10.59 13.58 0.41
N PRO A 150 10.35 14.16 1.59
CA PRO A 150 11.41 14.70 2.44
C PRO A 150 12.44 13.62 2.80
N TYR A 151 13.73 13.92 2.65
CA TYR A 151 14.81 12.95 2.92
C TYR A 151 14.75 12.41 4.36
N ALA A 152 14.45 13.28 5.33
CA ALA A 152 14.39 12.93 6.75
C ALA A 152 13.30 11.90 7.09
N ASN A 153 12.29 11.71 6.23
CA ASN A 153 11.21 10.75 6.48
C ASN A 153 11.63 9.30 6.23
N ALA A 154 12.56 9.08 5.29
CA ALA A 154 13.11 7.77 4.93
C ALA A 154 14.57 7.95 4.50
N PRO A 155 15.52 8.19 5.43
CA PRO A 155 16.87 8.67 5.15
C PRO A 155 17.83 7.61 4.58
N TYR A 156 17.39 6.90 3.54
CA TYR A 156 18.06 5.77 2.90
C TYR A 156 18.49 6.10 1.47
N LYS A 157 19.80 6.05 1.21
CA LYS A 157 20.38 6.37 -0.12
C LYS A 157 20.67 5.13 -0.97
N SER A 158 20.53 3.92 -0.43
CA SER A 158 20.82 2.66 -1.13
C SER A 158 20.12 2.58 -2.49
N LEU A 159 18.81 2.84 -2.51
CA LEU A 159 18.00 2.78 -3.73
C LEU A 159 18.39 3.83 -4.77
N THR A 160 18.83 5.03 -4.34
CA THR A 160 19.25 6.10 -5.27
C THR A 160 20.55 5.75 -5.99
N VAL A 161 21.44 5.01 -5.33
CA VAL A 161 22.68 4.53 -5.92
C VAL A 161 22.39 3.38 -6.89
N GLU A 162 21.61 2.40 -6.47
CA GLU A 162 21.37 1.18 -7.27
C GLU A 162 20.47 1.40 -8.49
N LYS A 163 19.51 2.33 -8.39
CA LYS A 163 18.53 2.61 -9.46
C LYS A 163 18.78 3.94 -10.17
N ALA A 164 19.96 4.55 -9.98
CA ALA A 164 20.32 5.86 -10.55
C ALA A 164 20.05 5.95 -12.05
N ILE A 165 20.40 4.90 -12.81
CA ILE A 165 20.30 4.87 -14.28
C ILE A 165 18.84 4.70 -14.75
N GLN A 166 17.95 4.19 -13.89
CA GLN A 166 16.56 3.86 -14.26
C GLN A 166 15.57 5.02 -14.01
N ASN A 167 16.05 6.17 -13.50
CA ASN A 167 15.22 7.32 -13.13
C ASN A 167 14.04 6.94 -12.20
N TRP A 168 14.26 6.02 -11.26
CA TRP A 168 13.24 5.69 -10.26
C TRP A 168 13.13 6.77 -9.18
N ILE A 169 14.29 7.19 -8.68
CA ILE A 169 14.44 8.08 -7.53
C ILE A 169 15.74 8.86 -7.69
N GLN A 170 15.71 10.14 -7.36
CA GLN A 170 16.87 11.04 -7.37
C GLN A 170 16.97 11.71 -6.00
N TYR A 171 18.18 11.80 -5.47
CA TYR A 171 18.44 12.54 -4.23
C TYR A 171 18.79 13.99 -4.55
N GLU A 172 17.96 14.93 -4.10
CA GLU A 172 18.10 16.38 -4.33
C GLU A 172 18.28 17.11 -2.99
N GLY A 173 19.29 16.72 -2.21
CA GLY A 173 19.66 17.36 -0.93
C GLY A 173 18.69 17.06 0.20
N ASN A 174 17.59 17.82 0.31
CA ASN A 174 16.61 17.68 1.39
C ASN A 174 15.39 16.85 0.99
N VAL A 175 15.30 16.44 -0.28
CA VAL A 175 14.19 15.65 -0.81
C VAL A 175 14.69 14.51 -1.70
N PHE A 176 13.89 13.46 -1.79
CA PHE A 176 13.91 12.54 -2.90
C PHE A 176 12.89 12.97 -3.94
N ARG A 177 13.28 12.93 -5.21
CA ARG A 177 12.42 13.18 -6.37
C ARG A 177 12.13 11.88 -7.11
N PHE A 178 10.88 11.68 -7.48
CA PHE A 178 10.38 10.52 -8.22
C PHE A 178 9.85 10.98 -9.58
N PRO A 179 10.66 10.93 -10.65
CA PRO A 179 10.25 11.45 -11.95
C PRO A 179 9.25 10.54 -12.69
N GLY A 180 8.75 9.49 -12.03
CA GLY A 180 7.82 8.53 -12.61
C GLY A 180 8.46 7.58 -13.62
N GLY A 181 9.80 7.53 -13.68
CA GLY A 181 10.57 6.63 -14.54
C GLY A 181 10.63 5.21 -14.00
N GLY A 182 10.93 4.29 -14.90
CA GLY A 182 11.06 2.86 -14.60
C GLY A 182 11.71 2.11 -15.75
N THR A 183 12.23 0.91 -15.49
CA THR A 183 12.86 0.08 -16.53
C THR A 183 11.93 -0.19 -17.69
N GLN A 184 10.62 -0.36 -17.41
CA GLN A 184 9.59 -0.61 -18.42
C GLN A 184 8.79 0.62 -18.85
N PHE A 185 9.11 1.79 -18.29
CA PHE A 185 8.50 3.05 -18.69
C PHE A 185 9.58 4.13 -18.73
N PRO A 186 10.54 4.02 -19.67
CA PRO A 186 11.67 4.95 -19.78
C PRO A 186 11.24 6.38 -20.15
N GLN A 187 10.06 6.51 -20.78
CA GLN A 187 9.42 7.81 -21.09
C GLN A 187 8.47 8.29 -19.98
N GLY A 188 8.46 7.62 -18.83
CA GLY A 188 7.61 7.90 -17.69
C GLY A 188 6.31 7.09 -17.65
N ALA A 189 5.79 6.89 -16.44
CA ALA A 189 4.59 6.10 -16.17
C ALA A 189 3.34 6.63 -16.90
N ASP A 190 3.20 7.95 -17.09
CA ASP A 190 2.07 8.54 -17.85
C ASP A 190 2.00 7.98 -19.28
N LYS A 191 3.13 7.95 -20.01
CA LYS A 191 3.17 7.47 -21.40
C LYS A 191 2.91 5.97 -21.52
N TYR A 192 3.37 5.21 -20.53
CA TYR A 192 3.05 3.80 -20.43
C TYR A 192 1.55 3.57 -20.18
N ILE A 193 0.93 4.35 -19.29
CA ILE A 193 -0.52 4.31 -19.08
C ILE A 193 -1.28 4.68 -20.36
N ASP A 194 -0.84 5.70 -21.11
CA ASP A 194 -1.42 6.05 -22.42
C ASP A 194 -1.37 4.88 -23.41
N GLN A 195 -0.26 4.12 -23.42
CA GLN A 195 -0.13 2.93 -24.25
C GLN A 195 -1.11 1.83 -23.82
N LEU A 196 -1.29 1.60 -22.52
CA LEU A 196 -2.28 0.64 -22.02
C LEU A 196 -3.71 1.08 -22.36
N ALA A 197 -4.00 2.38 -22.25
CA ALA A 197 -5.31 2.96 -22.56
C ALA A 197 -5.72 2.83 -24.03
N SER A 198 -4.77 2.55 -24.94
CA SER A 198 -5.09 2.24 -26.34
C SER A 198 -5.78 0.88 -26.55
N VAL A 199 -5.76 0.02 -25.54
CA VAL A 199 -6.36 -1.33 -25.55
C VAL A 199 -7.38 -1.48 -24.43
N ILE A 200 -7.09 -0.94 -23.25
CA ILE A 200 -7.91 -1.05 -22.05
C ILE A 200 -8.73 0.24 -21.88
N PRO A 201 -10.05 0.17 -21.64
CA PRO A 201 -10.88 1.35 -21.42
C PRO A 201 -10.66 1.91 -20.00
N ILE A 202 -9.50 2.49 -19.75
CA ILE A 202 -9.10 2.99 -18.42
C ILE A 202 -9.92 4.21 -17.99
N ASP A 203 -10.30 5.07 -18.95
CA ASP A 203 -10.82 6.41 -18.64
C ASP A 203 -12.35 6.48 -18.47
N ASN A 204 -13.08 5.40 -18.76
CA ASN A 204 -14.55 5.40 -18.70
C ASN A 204 -15.14 4.94 -17.35
N GLY A 205 -14.28 4.68 -16.36
CA GLY A 205 -14.69 4.28 -15.01
C GLY A 205 -15.01 2.78 -14.82
N ILE A 206 -14.94 1.96 -15.89
CA ILE A 206 -15.06 0.50 -15.78
C ILE A 206 -13.88 -0.06 -14.99
N VAL A 207 -12.66 0.32 -15.39
CA VAL A 207 -11.46 0.04 -14.61
C VAL A 207 -11.35 1.08 -13.51
N ARG A 208 -11.39 0.64 -12.26
CA ARG A 208 -11.24 1.55 -11.12
C ARG A 208 -10.36 0.97 -10.01
N THR A 209 -10.40 -0.34 -9.75
CA THR A 209 -9.47 -0.99 -8.80
C THR A 209 -8.43 -1.82 -9.55
N ALA A 210 -7.16 -1.59 -9.28
CA ALA A 210 -6.05 -2.33 -9.89
C ALA A 210 -5.17 -3.02 -8.84
N LEU A 211 -4.64 -4.19 -9.16
CA LEU A 211 -3.62 -4.89 -8.38
C LEU A 211 -2.25 -4.68 -9.03
N ASP A 212 -1.27 -4.12 -8.31
CA ASP A 212 0.09 -3.89 -8.81
C ASP A 212 1.09 -4.80 -8.08
N THR A 213 1.57 -5.83 -8.76
CA THR A 213 2.46 -6.85 -8.19
C THR A 213 3.92 -6.52 -8.49
N GLY A 214 4.77 -6.53 -7.46
CA GLY A 214 6.19 -6.18 -7.62
C GLY A 214 6.42 -4.71 -7.96
N CYS A 215 5.59 -3.82 -7.42
CA CYS A 215 5.42 -2.43 -7.81
C CYS A 215 6.65 -1.50 -7.62
N GLY A 216 7.71 -1.96 -6.96
CA GLY A 216 8.84 -1.13 -6.58
C GLY A 216 8.39 0.08 -5.73
N VAL A 217 8.69 1.30 -6.20
CA VAL A 217 8.22 2.55 -5.57
C VAL A 217 6.78 2.94 -5.96
N ALA A 218 6.03 2.05 -6.62
CA ALA A 218 4.63 2.20 -7.04
C ALA A 218 4.37 3.37 -8.01
N SER A 219 5.30 3.68 -8.91
CA SER A 219 5.14 4.78 -9.88
C SER A 219 3.95 4.59 -10.81
N TRP A 220 3.66 3.37 -11.26
CA TRP A 220 2.48 3.11 -12.09
C TRP A 220 1.19 3.43 -11.32
N GLY A 221 1.04 2.87 -10.11
CA GLY A 221 -0.09 3.15 -9.23
C GLY A 221 -0.25 4.64 -8.89
N ALA A 222 0.85 5.36 -8.68
CA ALA A 222 0.85 6.80 -8.37
C ALA A 222 0.30 7.66 -9.52
N TYR A 223 0.59 7.29 -10.77
CA TYR A 223 0.19 8.05 -11.96
C TYR A 223 -1.21 7.67 -12.47
N LEU A 224 -1.70 6.46 -12.17
CA LEU A 224 -3.07 6.02 -12.44
C LEU A 224 -4.16 6.87 -11.76
N TRP A 225 -3.82 7.58 -10.68
CA TRP A 225 -4.73 8.51 -10.01
C TRP A 225 -5.28 9.58 -10.96
N LYS A 226 -4.51 9.99 -11.99
CA LYS A 226 -5.00 10.93 -13.02
C LYS A 226 -6.13 10.35 -13.87
N ARG A 227 -6.25 9.03 -13.95
CA ARG A 227 -7.33 8.32 -14.65
C ARG A 227 -8.41 7.81 -13.69
N ASN A 228 -8.40 8.30 -12.44
CA ASN A 228 -9.32 7.88 -11.40
C ASN A 228 -9.31 6.36 -11.16
N VAL A 229 -8.14 5.74 -11.33
CA VAL A 229 -7.89 4.33 -10.99
C VAL A 229 -7.04 4.28 -9.74
N ILE A 230 -7.42 3.45 -8.79
CA ILE A 230 -6.69 3.22 -7.55
C ILE A 230 -6.01 1.85 -7.61
N ALA A 231 -4.68 1.86 -7.55
CA ALA A 231 -3.89 0.64 -7.51
C ALA A 231 -3.57 0.27 -6.05
N MET A 232 -3.87 -0.97 -5.68
CA MET A 232 -3.31 -1.61 -4.49
C MET A 232 -1.97 -2.22 -4.88
N SER A 233 -0.89 -1.61 -4.40
CA SER A 233 0.46 -2.03 -4.75
C SER A 233 1.01 -2.96 -3.68
N PHE A 234 1.70 -4.04 -4.05
CA PHE A 234 2.43 -4.81 -3.05
C PHE A 234 3.74 -5.37 -3.59
N ALA A 235 4.74 -5.37 -2.71
CA ALA A 235 6.06 -5.89 -2.97
C ALA A 235 6.66 -6.43 -1.66
N PRO A 236 7.58 -7.39 -1.72
CA PRO A 236 8.24 -7.90 -0.52
C PRO A 236 9.07 -6.78 0.11
N ARG A 237 9.40 -6.92 1.41
CA ARG A 237 10.41 -6.07 2.04
C ARG A 237 11.72 -6.26 1.27
N ASP A 238 12.22 -5.18 0.68
CA ASP A 238 13.37 -5.22 -0.21
C ASP A 238 14.69 -5.13 0.56
N SER A 239 15.77 -5.59 -0.06
CA SER A 239 17.13 -5.46 0.48
C SER A 239 17.63 -4.01 0.51
N HIS A 240 16.94 -3.10 -0.17
CA HIS A 240 17.26 -1.67 -0.21
C HIS A 240 16.41 -0.85 0.78
N GLU A 241 15.81 -1.56 1.75
CA GLU A 241 15.15 -1.07 2.96
C GLU A 241 13.81 -0.33 2.79
N ALA A 242 13.56 0.36 1.68
CA ALA A 242 12.51 1.40 1.64
C ALA A 242 11.59 1.45 0.41
N GLN A 243 11.55 0.47 -0.51
CA GLN A 243 10.71 0.60 -1.73
C GLN A 243 9.23 0.87 -1.46
N VAL A 244 8.59 -0.01 -0.66
CA VAL A 244 7.19 0.16 -0.25
C VAL A 244 7.04 1.36 0.68
N GLN A 245 8.02 1.65 1.53
CA GLN A 245 8.02 2.83 2.39
C GLN A 245 7.95 4.13 1.56
N PHE A 246 8.72 4.24 0.48
CA PHE A 246 8.66 5.39 -0.42
C PHE A 246 7.30 5.52 -1.10
N ALA A 247 6.67 4.41 -1.53
CA ALA A 247 5.30 4.46 -2.06
C ALA A 247 4.32 5.05 -1.03
N LEU A 248 4.42 4.62 0.23
CA LEU A 248 3.58 5.09 1.32
C LEU A 248 3.84 6.56 1.69
N GLU A 249 5.10 7.00 1.73
CA GLU A 249 5.50 8.40 1.94
C GLU A 249 5.02 9.33 0.81
N ARG A 250 4.95 8.81 -0.42
CA ARG A 250 4.38 9.54 -1.57
C ARG A 250 2.86 9.63 -1.55
N GLY A 251 2.20 8.90 -0.63
CA GLY A 251 0.75 8.83 -0.53
C GLY A 251 0.09 7.87 -1.53
N VAL A 252 0.79 6.81 -1.92
CA VAL A 252 0.31 5.76 -2.84
C VAL A 252 -0.11 4.53 -2.04
N PRO A 253 -1.28 3.90 -2.32
CA PRO A 253 -1.68 2.69 -1.63
C PRO A 253 -0.69 1.55 -1.87
N ALA A 254 -0.09 1.05 -0.78
CA ALA A 254 0.82 -0.08 -0.83
C ALA A 254 0.78 -0.92 0.45
N VAL A 255 1.19 -2.18 0.34
CA VAL A 255 1.42 -3.09 1.48
C VAL A 255 2.69 -3.92 1.25
N ILE A 256 3.30 -4.39 2.34
CA ILE A 256 4.39 -5.36 2.24
C ILE A 256 3.76 -6.75 2.03
N GLY A 257 4.16 -7.44 0.97
CA GLY A 257 3.63 -8.77 0.67
C GLY A 257 4.32 -9.44 -0.51
N VAL A 258 4.04 -10.72 -0.70
CA VAL A 258 4.59 -11.52 -1.80
C VAL A 258 3.54 -12.50 -2.30
N LEU A 259 3.62 -12.85 -3.58
CA LEU A 259 2.96 -14.05 -4.10
C LEU A 259 3.87 -15.25 -3.79
N GLY A 260 3.59 -15.94 -2.69
CA GLY A 260 4.41 -17.04 -2.18
C GLY A 260 3.68 -18.38 -2.22
N THR A 261 3.22 -18.80 -1.04
CA THR A 261 2.47 -20.03 -0.75
C THR A 261 1.10 -19.78 -0.13
N VAL A 262 0.81 -18.57 0.35
CA VAL A 262 -0.47 -18.16 0.99
C VAL A 262 -1.30 -17.29 0.04
N LYS A 263 -2.63 -17.46 0.06
CA LYS A 263 -3.57 -16.66 -0.73
C LYS A 263 -3.45 -15.18 -0.39
N MET A 264 -3.68 -14.31 -1.37
CA MET A 264 -3.72 -12.88 -1.15
C MET A 264 -4.91 -12.51 -0.27
N PRO A 265 -4.76 -11.55 0.67
CA PRO A 265 -5.80 -11.13 1.61
C PRO A 265 -6.87 -10.23 0.97
N TYR A 266 -7.32 -10.61 -0.23
CA TYR A 266 -8.36 -9.95 -1.01
C TYR A 266 -9.47 -10.95 -1.35
N PRO A 267 -10.73 -10.49 -1.41
CA PRO A 267 -11.83 -11.35 -1.82
C PRO A 267 -11.68 -11.71 -3.29
N SER A 268 -12.38 -12.77 -3.70
CA SER A 268 -12.57 -13.07 -5.11
C SER A 268 -13.21 -11.88 -5.83
N ARG A 269 -12.84 -11.67 -7.10
CA ARG A 269 -13.41 -10.61 -7.97
C ARG A 269 -13.27 -9.19 -7.38
N ALA A 270 -12.14 -8.91 -6.74
CA ALA A 270 -11.79 -7.61 -6.14
C ALA A 270 -11.33 -6.56 -7.18
N PHE A 271 -10.57 -6.97 -8.19
CA PHE A 271 -9.87 -6.04 -9.08
C PHE A 271 -10.45 -6.04 -10.50
N ASP A 272 -10.49 -4.86 -11.11
CA ASP A 272 -10.83 -4.66 -12.52
C ASP A 272 -9.62 -4.89 -13.44
N MET A 273 -8.41 -4.72 -12.89
CA MET A 273 -7.15 -4.91 -13.60
C MET A 273 -6.06 -5.46 -12.67
N ALA A 274 -5.19 -6.32 -13.17
CA ALA A 274 -3.99 -6.77 -12.49
C ALA A 274 -2.76 -6.49 -13.38
N HIS A 275 -1.67 -6.06 -12.75
CA HIS A 275 -0.48 -5.60 -13.45
C HIS A 275 0.79 -6.17 -12.81
N CYS A 276 1.73 -6.55 -13.67
CA CYS A 276 3.11 -6.86 -13.31
C CYS A 276 4.05 -6.22 -14.33
N SER A 277 5.06 -5.50 -13.83
CA SER A 277 6.14 -4.96 -14.64
C SER A 277 7.48 -5.41 -14.10
N ARG A 278 8.11 -6.40 -14.76
CA ARG A 278 9.32 -7.10 -14.28
C ARG A 278 9.25 -7.51 -12.80
N CYS A 279 8.11 -8.01 -12.36
CA CYS A 279 7.86 -8.35 -10.95
C CYS A 279 8.65 -9.58 -10.45
N LEU A 280 9.37 -10.28 -11.33
CA LEU A 280 10.15 -11.49 -11.03
C LEU A 280 9.32 -12.65 -10.44
N ILE A 281 8.01 -12.63 -10.71
CA ILE A 281 7.10 -13.71 -10.33
C ILE A 281 7.16 -14.77 -11.44
N PRO A 282 7.47 -16.04 -11.11
CA PRO A 282 7.52 -17.10 -12.11
C PRO A 282 6.09 -17.56 -12.43
N TRP A 283 5.36 -16.78 -13.23
CA TRP A 283 3.93 -16.95 -13.49
C TRP A 283 3.53 -18.35 -13.98
N GLY A 284 4.38 -18.98 -14.80
CA GLY A 284 4.17 -20.33 -15.31
C GLY A 284 4.66 -21.47 -14.41
N ALA A 285 5.25 -21.17 -13.24
CA ALA A 285 5.70 -22.19 -12.29
C ALA A 285 4.57 -22.72 -11.40
N ASN A 286 4.82 -23.81 -10.67
CA ASN A 286 3.87 -24.43 -9.74
C ASN A 286 2.49 -24.66 -10.36
N ASP A 287 2.48 -25.19 -11.59
CA ASP A 287 1.24 -25.40 -12.35
C ASP A 287 0.39 -24.12 -12.48
N GLY A 288 1.02 -22.96 -12.65
CA GLY A 288 0.32 -21.68 -12.80
C GLY A 288 -0.39 -21.18 -11.55
N MET A 289 -0.02 -21.66 -10.36
CA MET A 289 -0.64 -21.29 -9.07
C MET A 289 -0.78 -19.78 -8.90
N TYR A 290 0.23 -18.99 -9.28
CA TYR A 290 0.19 -17.53 -9.17
C TYR A 290 -0.82 -16.88 -10.13
N MET A 291 -0.94 -17.40 -11.36
CA MET A 291 -1.94 -16.92 -12.31
C MET A 291 -3.35 -17.32 -11.87
N LYS A 292 -3.52 -18.51 -11.28
CA LYS A 292 -4.79 -18.97 -10.69
C LYS A 292 -5.23 -18.08 -9.51
N GLU A 293 -4.28 -17.62 -8.69
CA GLU A 293 -4.56 -16.68 -7.61
C GLU A 293 -4.92 -15.27 -8.13
N VAL A 294 -4.24 -14.79 -9.19
CA VAL A 294 -4.66 -13.57 -9.89
C VAL A 294 -6.05 -13.74 -10.50
N ASP A 295 -6.34 -14.89 -11.10
CA ASP A 295 -7.66 -15.19 -11.67
C ASP A 295 -8.77 -15.13 -10.62
N ARG A 296 -8.53 -15.66 -9.42
CA ARG A 296 -9.50 -15.59 -8.30
C ARG A 296 -9.87 -14.15 -7.96
N VAL A 297 -8.88 -13.26 -7.83
CA VAL A 297 -9.13 -11.87 -7.43
C VAL A 297 -9.54 -10.96 -8.60
N LEU A 298 -9.29 -11.36 -9.84
CA LEU A 298 -9.65 -10.60 -11.04
C LEU A 298 -11.12 -10.84 -11.40
N ARG A 299 -11.85 -9.75 -11.65
CA ARG A 299 -13.24 -9.82 -12.11
C ARG A 299 -13.35 -10.43 -13.51
N PRO A 300 -14.45 -11.14 -13.83
CA PRO A 300 -14.82 -11.38 -15.22
C PRO A 300 -14.80 -10.07 -16.01
N GLY A 301 -14.24 -10.10 -17.23
CA GLY A 301 -14.02 -8.90 -18.06
C GLY A 301 -12.79 -8.07 -17.69
N GLY A 302 -12.16 -8.34 -16.56
CA GLY A 302 -10.96 -7.65 -16.09
C GLY A 302 -9.72 -7.97 -16.93
N TYR A 303 -8.70 -7.12 -16.79
CA TYR A 303 -7.48 -7.18 -17.61
C TYR A 303 -6.28 -7.63 -16.79
N TRP A 304 -5.42 -8.46 -17.39
CA TRP A 304 -4.09 -8.75 -16.86
C TRP A 304 -3.02 -8.21 -17.80
N VAL A 305 -2.10 -7.43 -17.25
CA VAL A 305 -0.99 -6.80 -17.99
C VAL A 305 0.33 -7.36 -17.47
N LEU A 306 1.11 -7.95 -18.37
CA LEU A 306 2.48 -8.39 -18.09
C LEU A 306 3.46 -7.61 -18.97
N SER A 307 4.40 -6.94 -18.32
CA SER A 307 5.42 -6.12 -18.97
C SER A 307 6.84 -6.54 -18.62
N GLY A 308 7.66 -6.77 -19.65
CA GLY A 308 9.03 -7.28 -19.54
C GLY A 308 9.14 -8.78 -19.81
N PRO A 309 10.24 -9.42 -19.39
CA PRO A 309 10.47 -10.84 -19.64
C PRO A 309 9.29 -11.70 -19.14
N PRO A 310 8.85 -12.71 -19.90
CA PRO A 310 9.43 -13.16 -21.17
C PRO A 310 8.88 -12.46 -22.42
N ILE A 311 7.96 -11.50 -22.31
CA ILE A 311 7.28 -10.87 -23.47
C ILE A 311 8.29 -10.17 -24.38
N ASN A 312 8.23 -10.45 -25.68
CA ASN A 312 9.20 -9.96 -26.68
C ASN A 312 10.64 -10.45 -26.45
N TRP A 313 10.81 -11.67 -25.93
CA TRP A 313 12.12 -12.30 -25.76
C TRP A 313 12.93 -12.43 -27.05
N LYS A 314 12.28 -12.64 -28.20
CA LYS A 314 12.95 -12.80 -29.51
C LYS A 314 13.88 -11.62 -29.83
N THR A 315 13.50 -10.42 -29.39
CA THR A 315 14.27 -9.19 -29.59
C THR A 315 15.28 -8.94 -28.47
N ASN A 316 14.94 -9.31 -27.24
CA ASN A 316 15.62 -8.79 -26.04
C ASN A 316 16.46 -9.82 -25.26
N TYR A 317 16.43 -11.10 -25.61
CA TYR A 317 17.11 -12.16 -24.84
C TYR A 317 18.60 -11.86 -24.57
N ARG A 318 19.31 -11.27 -25.55
CA ARG A 318 20.72 -10.87 -25.41
C ARG A 318 20.90 -9.78 -24.36
N ALA A 319 20.05 -8.75 -24.39
CA ALA A 319 20.10 -7.64 -23.43
C ALA A 319 19.77 -8.10 -22.00
N TRP A 320 18.91 -9.11 -21.86
CA TRP A 320 18.56 -9.70 -20.57
C TRP A 320 19.53 -10.78 -20.10
N GLN A 321 20.50 -11.17 -20.93
CA GLN A 321 21.45 -12.24 -20.63
C GLN A 321 20.77 -13.56 -20.23
N ARG A 322 19.63 -13.87 -20.86
CA ARG A 322 18.85 -15.09 -20.62
C ARG A 322 18.78 -15.96 -21.88
N PRO A 323 18.83 -17.30 -21.77
CA PRO A 323 18.72 -18.19 -22.91
C PRO A 323 17.38 -18.08 -23.63
N GLU A 324 17.39 -18.11 -24.98
CA GLU A 324 16.18 -18.06 -25.80
C GLU A 324 15.18 -19.17 -25.44
N LYS A 325 15.67 -20.42 -25.30
CA LYS A 325 14.82 -21.58 -24.98
C LYS A 325 14.10 -21.43 -23.64
N GLU A 326 14.76 -20.84 -22.65
CA GLU A 326 14.17 -20.62 -21.32
C GLU A 326 13.04 -19.60 -21.39
N LEU A 327 13.27 -18.47 -22.07
CA LEU A 327 12.28 -17.42 -22.25
C LEU A 327 11.10 -17.87 -23.11
N GLN A 328 11.37 -18.63 -24.17
CA GLN A 328 10.34 -19.22 -25.02
C GLN A 328 9.44 -20.16 -24.23
N GLU A 329 10.04 -21.03 -23.41
CA GLU A 329 9.30 -21.97 -22.57
C GLU A 329 8.50 -21.25 -21.47
N GLU A 330 9.08 -20.20 -20.87
CA GLU A 330 8.39 -19.36 -19.90
C GLU A 330 7.14 -18.70 -20.50
N GLN A 331 7.27 -18.08 -21.68
CA GLN A 331 6.12 -17.47 -22.38
C GLN A 331 5.09 -18.53 -22.79
N ARG A 332 5.53 -19.70 -23.31
CA ARG A 332 4.64 -20.80 -23.69
C ARG A 332 3.77 -21.26 -22.53
N LYS A 333 4.37 -21.48 -21.35
CA LYS A 333 3.63 -21.87 -20.14
C LYS A 333 2.60 -20.82 -19.73
N ILE A 334 2.99 -19.54 -19.74
CA ILE A 334 2.07 -18.43 -19.42
C ILE A 334 0.87 -18.44 -20.37
N GLU A 335 1.09 -18.63 -21.67
CA GLU A 335 0.03 -18.66 -22.67
C GLU A 335 -0.89 -19.89 -22.51
N GLU A 336 -0.34 -21.05 -22.18
CA GLU A 336 -1.12 -22.27 -21.91
C GLU A 336 -2.00 -22.11 -20.67
N ILE A 337 -1.46 -21.57 -19.58
CA ILE A 337 -2.21 -21.30 -18.37
C ILE A 337 -3.27 -20.21 -18.60
N ALA A 338 -2.93 -19.13 -19.32
CA ALA A 338 -3.90 -18.10 -19.69
C ALA A 338 -5.07 -18.70 -20.48
N LYS A 339 -4.79 -19.59 -21.44
CA LYS A 339 -5.83 -20.30 -22.20
C LYS A 339 -6.68 -21.19 -21.30
N LEU A 340 -6.06 -21.93 -20.38
CA LEU A 340 -6.75 -22.75 -19.37
C LEU A 340 -7.65 -21.91 -18.47
N LEU A 341 -7.24 -20.69 -18.11
CA LEU A 341 -7.99 -19.74 -17.29
C LEU A 341 -9.02 -18.91 -18.09
N CYS A 342 -9.26 -19.23 -19.36
CA CYS A 342 -10.21 -18.50 -20.20
C CYS A 342 -9.81 -17.04 -20.45
N TRP A 343 -8.51 -16.75 -20.48
CA TRP A 343 -8.00 -15.42 -20.76
C TRP A 343 -7.69 -15.29 -22.25
N GLU A 344 -8.20 -14.23 -22.86
CA GLU A 344 -7.94 -13.92 -24.27
C GLU A 344 -6.84 -12.87 -24.37
N LYS A 345 -5.79 -13.14 -25.15
CA LYS A 345 -4.74 -12.16 -25.42
C LYS A 345 -5.28 -11.08 -26.36
N LYS A 346 -5.43 -9.86 -25.86
CA LYS A 346 -5.95 -8.70 -26.61
C LYS A 346 -4.86 -7.94 -27.35
N SER A 347 -3.64 -7.92 -26.81
CA SER A 347 -2.52 -7.22 -27.43
C SER A 347 -1.19 -7.80 -26.97
N GLU A 348 -0.21 -7.81 -27.86
CA GLU A 348 1.21 -8.00 -27.56
C GLU A 348 2.00 -7.01 -28.41
N LYS A 349 2.53 -5.96 -27.79
CA LYS A 349 3.24 -4.87 -28.48
C LYS A 349 4.47 -4.47 -27.69
N GLY A 350 5.63 -4.64 -28.31
CA GLY A 350 6.91 -4.47 -27.61
C GLY A 350 6.97 -5.42 -26.42
N GLU A 351 7.45 -4.95 -25.28
CA GLU A 351 7.56 -5.78 -24.06
C GLU A 351 6.24 -5.88 -23.26
N ILE A 352 5.09 -5.52 -23.84
CA ILE A 352 3.80 -5.50 -23.13
C ILE A 352 2.87 -6.53 -23.75
N ALA A 353 2.30 -7.40 -22.93
CA ALA A 353 1.18 -8.25 -23.30
C ALA A 353 -0.03 -8.00 -22.39
N ILE A 354 -1.21 -7.97 -22.99
CA ILE A 354 -2.48 -7.68 -22.32
C ILE A 354 -3.43 -8.83 -22.61
N TRP A 355 -3.95 -9.43 -21.54
CA TRP A 355 -5.02 -10.41 -21.58
C TRP A 355 -6.29 -9.85 -20.95
N GLN A 356 -7.43 -10.35 -21.38
CA GLN A 356 -8.72 -10.10 -20.76
C GLN A 356 -9.34 -11.42 -20.30
N LYS A 357 -9.75 -11.48 -19.04
CA LYS A 357 -10.55 -12.59 -18.51
C LYS A 357 -11.93 -12.55 -19.15
N ARG A 358 -12.38 -13.66 -19.73
CA ARG A 358 -13.70 -13.71 -20.38
C ARG A 358 -14.86 -13.45 -19.42
N MET A 359 -15.95 -12.91 -19.97
CA MET A 359 -17.20 -12.67 -19.25
C MET A 359 -18.05 -13.94 -19.15
N ASP A 360 -18.01 -14.80 -20.17
CA ASP A 360 -18.79 -16.03 -20.30
C ASP A 360 -18.00 -17.27 -19.84
N ALA A 361 -18.17 -17.67 -18.59
CA ALA A 361 -17.48 -18.84 -18.06
C ALA A 361 -17.94 -20.17 -18.71
N ASP A 362 -19.15 -20.24 -19.27
CA ASP A 362 -19.77 -21.49 -19.73
C ASP A 362 -19.13 -22.06 -21.00
N SER A 363 -18.76 -21.20 -21.96
CA SER A 363 -18.06 -21.63 -23.17
C SER A 363 -16.66 -22.17 -22.87
N CYS A 364 -16.08 -21.75 -21.75
CA CYS A 364 -14.77 -22.17 -21.31
C CYS A 364 -14.80 -23.40 -20.40
N ARG A 365 -15.86 -23.57 -19.60
CA ARG A 365 -15.99 -24.68 -18.65
C ARG A 365 -15.89 -26.05 -19.34
N SER A 366 -16.56 -26.20 -20.49
CA SER A 366 -16.47 -27.43 -21.30
C SER A 366 -15.04 -27.69 -21.79
N ALA A 367 -14.31 -26.66 -22.22
CA ALA A 367 -12.91 -26.78 -22.62
C ALA A 367 -11.98 -27.11 -21.44
N GLN A 368 -12.25 -26.56 -20.25
CA GLN A 368 -11.51 -26.84 -19.02
C GLN A 368 -11.72 -28.28 -18.56
N GLU A 369 -12.97 -28.76 -18.55
CA GLU A 369 -13.32 -30.14 -18.20
C GLU A 369 -12.66 -31.14 -19.17
N ASN A 370 -12.71 -30.86 -20.48
CA ASN A 370 -12.03 -31.68 -21.50
C ASN A 370 -10.50 -31.67 -21.38
N SER A 371 -9.92 -30.62 -20.80
CA SER A 371 -8.47 -30.49 -20.57
C SER A 371 -7.97 -31.11 -19.26
N GLY A 372 -8.87 -31.62 -18.41
CA GLY A 372 -8.52 -32.18 -17.09
C GLY A 372 -8.16 -31.11 -16.05
N ALA A 373 -8.72 -29.90 -16.16
CA ALA A 373 -8.46 -28.81 -15.21
C ALA A 373 -8.88 -29.18 -13.78
N THR A 374 -8.04 -28.89 -12.78
CA THR A 374 -8.38 -29.11 -11.37
C THR A 374 -9.10 -27.89 -10.80
N PHE A 375 -10.27 -28.11 -10.20
CA PHE A 375 -11.06 -27.07 -9.53
C PHE A 375 -10.90 -27.13 -8.01
N CYS A 376 -10.93 -25.98 -7.37
CA CYS A 376 -10.82 -25.88 -5.92
C CYS A 376 -12.08 -26.43 -5.24
N LYS A 377 -11.90 -27.14 -4.12
CA LYS A 377 -13.00 -27.73 -3.34
C LYS A 377 -13.57 -26.81 -2.27
N ALA A 378 -12.97 -25.64 -2.05
CA ALA A 378 -13.37 -24.72 -1.00
C ALA A 378 -14.78 -24.17 -1.24
N ASP A 379 -15.62 -24.18 -0.21
CA ASP A 379 -16.99 -23.68 -0.27
C ASP A 379 -17.05 -22.15 -0.40
N ASP A 380 -16.10 -21.44 0.23
CA ASP A 380 -15.96 -19.98 0.18
C ASP A 380 -14.64 -19.55 -0.48
N PRO A 381 -14.67 -18.91 -1.67
CA PRO A 381 -13.46 -18.38 -2.32
C PRO A 381 -12.87 -17.13 -1.64
N ASP A 382 -13.61 -16.53 -0.69
CA ASP A 382 -13.20 -15.35 0.08
C ASP A 382 -12.58 -15.74 1.44
N ASP A 383 -12.58 -17.03 1.83
CA ASP A 383 -11.80 -17.55 2.97
C ASP A 383 -10.31 -17.67 2.58
N VAL A 384 -9.54 -16.64 2.92
CA VAL A 384 -8.15 -16.46 2.44
C VAL A 384 -7.11 -16.27 3.54
N TRP A 385 -7.52 -15.89 4.76
CA TRP A 385 -6.58 -15.54 5.83
C TRP A 385 -5.74 -16.76 6.27
N TYR A 386 -4.42 -16.67 6.08
CA TYR A 386 -3.46 -17.78 6.26
C TYR A 386 -3.80 -19.09 5.52
N LYS A 387 -4.62 -19.03 4.48
CA LYS A 387 -4.92 -20.20 3.65
C LYS A 387 -3.85 -20.39 2.59
N LYS A 388 -3.37 -21.62 2.43
CA LYS A 388 -2.42 -21.95 1.36
C LYS A 388 -3.08 -21.76 -0.01
N MET A 389 -2.30 -21.25 -0.96
CA MET A 389 -2.65 -21.32 -2.36
C MET A 389 -2.60 -22.76 -2.82
N GLU A 390 -3.48 -23.09 -3.75
CA GLU A 390 -3.60 -24.40 -4.34
C GLU A 390 -3.50 -24.25 -5.86
N PRO A 391 -2.93 -25.22 -6.59
CA PRO A 391 -2.85 -25.19 -8.04
C PRO A 391 -4.20 -25.57 -8.70
N CYS A 392 -5.30 -24.99 -8.22
CA CYS A 392 -6.66 -25.24 -8.71
C CYS A 392 -7.34 -23.94 -9.18
N ILE A 393 -8.32 -24.09 -10.07
CA ILE A 393 -9.14 -22.98 -10.56
C ILE A 393 -10.30 -22.77 -9.59
N THR A 394 -10.51 -21.52 -9.16
CA THR A 394 -11.64 -21.17 -8.29
C THR A 394 -12.93 -21.22 -9.12
N PRO A 395 -13.94 -22.05 -8.76
CA PRO A 395 -15.17 -22.16 -9.52
C PRO A 395 -15.95 -20.84 -9.58
N TYR A 396 -16.58 -20.59 -10.72
CA TYR A 396 -17.58 -19.54 -10.86
C TYR A 396 -18.98 -20.13 -10.60
N ASN A 397 -19.47 -20.03 -9.37
CA ASN A 397 -20.81 -20.52 -9.03
C ASN A 397 -21.89 -19.56 -9.57
N LYS A 398 -22.53 -19.95 -10.68
CA LYS A 398 -23.76 -19.32 -11.22
C LYS A 398 -25.05 -19.71 -10.47
N ALA A 399 -24.99 -20.67 -9.55
CA ALA A 399 -26.14 -21.44 -9.08
C ALA A 399 -27.30 -20.66 -8.41
N ASN A 400 -27.24 -19.33 -8.31
CA ASN A 400 -28.32 -18.48 -7.79
C ASN A 400 -28.42 -17.10 -8.50
N ARG A 401 -28.09 -16.99 -9.80
CA ARG A 401 -28.09 -15.67 -10.47
C ARG A 401 -28.81 -15.70 -11.81
N ASP A 402 -29.90 -14.93 -11.91
CA ASP A 402 -30.59 -14.62 -13.16
C ASP A 402 -29.58 -14.12 -14.21
N GLU A 403 -29.75 -14.59 -15.45
CA GLU A 403 -28.83 -14.38 -16.58
C GLU A 403 -28.52 -12.90 -16.88
N ASP A 404 -29.37 -11.97 -16.43
CA ASP A 404 -29.23 -10.52 -16.65
C ASP A 404 -28.62 -9.71 -15.47
N SER A 405 -28.37 -10.32 -14.31
CA SER A 405 -27.99 -9.59 -13.08
C SER A 405 -26.56 -9.83 -12.57
N ALA A 406 -25.80 -10.74 -13.20
CA ALA A 406 -24.73 -11.46 -12.51
C ALA A 406 -23.32 -10.82 -12.57
N VAL A 407 -23.05 -9.73 -13.30
CA VAL A 407 -21.66 -9.26 -13.52
C VAL A 407 -21.46 -7.73 -13.49
N ASP A 408 -22.50 -6.92 -13.72
CA ASP A 408 -22.27 -5.54 -14.14
C ASP A 408 -22.24 -4.55 -12.95
N VAL A 409 -21.08 -4.45 -12.28
CA VAL A 409 -20.78 -3.28 -11.46
C VAL A 409 -20.86 -2.03 -12.34
N LYS A 410 -21.53 -0.98 -11.87
CA LYS A 410 -21.59 0.28 -12.62
C LYS A 410 -20.18 0.85 -12.83
N PRO A 411 -19.97 1.73 -13.82
CA PRO A 411 -18.76 2.54 -13.89
C PRO A 411 -18.62 3.45 -12.67
N PHE A 412 -17.39 3.76 -12.27
CA PHE A 412 -17.12 4.76 -11.25
C PHE A 412 -17.30 6.17 -11.85
N PRO A 413 -17.93 7.14 -11.16
CA PRO A 413 -18.23 7.17 -9.72
C PRO A 413 -19.59 6.61 -9.29
N GLU A 414 -20.50 6.29 -10.22
CA GLU A 414 -21.86 5.82 -9.89
C GLU A 414 -21.84 4.59 -8.98
N ARG A 415 -20.90 3.68 -9.24
CA ARG A 415 -20.73 2.44 -8.46
C ARG A 415 -20.46 2.65 -6.97
N LEU A 416 -20.00 3.83 -6.56
CA LEU A 416 -19.70 4.14 -5.16
C LEU A 416 -20.93 4.01 -4.25
N TYR A 417 -22.12 4.31 -4.79
CA TYR A 417 -23.39 4.27 -4.07
C TYR A 417 -24.45 3.37 -4.71
N ALA A 418 -24.18 2.82 -5.90
CA ALA A 418 -25.02 1.76 -6.47
C ALA A 418 -25.10 0.57 -5.51
N VAL A 419 -26.22 -0.16 -5.54
CA VAL A 419 -26.38 -1.39 -4.76
C VAL A 419 -25.42 -2.45 -5.33
N PRO A 420 -24.48 -2.98 -4.52
CA PRO A 420 -23.52 -3.97 -4.98
C PRO A 420 -24.21 -5.27 -5.44
N PRO A 421 -23.78 -5.88 -6.56
CA PRO A 421 -24.44 -7.07 -7.11
C PRO A 421 -24.59 -8.21 -6.10
N ARG A 422 -23.62 -8.41 -5.19
CA ARG A 422 -23.72 -9.48 -4.19
C ARG A 422 -24.83 -9.28 -3.16
N ILE A 423 -25.19 -8.03 -2.89
CA ILE A 423 -26.31 -7.65 -2.02
C ILE A 423 -27.62 -7.76 -2.80
N ALA A 424 -27.66 -7.22 -4.03
CA ALA A 424 -28.84 -7.29 -4.88
C ALA A 424 -29.29 -8.73 -5.18
N SER A 425 -28.34 -9.65 -5.38
CA SER A 425 -28.64 -11.06 -5.64
C SER A 425 -28.91 -11.89 -4.38
N GLY A 426 -28.89 -11.29 -3.19
CA GLY A 426 -29.01 -12.02 -1.91
C GLY A 426 -27.88 -13.01 -1.61
N SER A 427 -26.75 -12.94 -2.33
CA SER A 427 -25.63 -13.88 -2.14
C SER A 427 -24.80 -13.61 -0.88
N LEU A 428 -25.03 -12.47 -0.21
CA LEU A 428 -24.40 -12.12 1.05
C LEU A 428 -25.42 -12.25 2.19
N PRO A 429 -25.39 -13.35 2.97
CA PRO A 429 -26.34 -13.56 4.04
C PRO A 429 -26.32 -12.42 5.07
N GLY A 430 -27.51 -12.01 5.52
CA GLY A 430 -27.66 -11.01 6.58
C GLY A 430 -27.33 -9.57 6.19
N VAL A 431 -27.28 -9.25 4.89
CA VAL A 431 -27.20 -7.85 4.42
C VAL A 431 -28.28 -7.61 3.36
N SER A 432 -29.30 -6.82 3.70
CA SER A 432 -30.35 -6.42 2.74
C SER A 432 -29.99 -5.13 1.97
N VAL A 433 -30.73 -4.85 0.90
CA VAL A 433 -30.60 -3.59 0.14
C VAL A 433 -30.93 -2.38 1.02
N GLU A 434 -31.96 -2.49 1.85
CA GLU A 434 -32.39 -1.46 2.78
C GLU A 434 -31.31 -1.18 3.84
N GLU A 435 -30.70 -2.22 4.40
CA GLU A 435 -29.59 -2.09 5.36
C GLU A 435 -28.39 -1.36 4.72
N TYR A 436 -28.05 -1.68 3.46
CA TYR A 436 -27.00 -0.97 2.73
C TYR A 436 -27.32 0.52 2.50
N LEU A 437 -28.57 0.84 2.13
CA LEU A 437 -29.00 2.22 1.93
C LEU A 437 -29.00 3.01 3.24
N GLU A 438 -29.35 2.37 4.36
CA GLU A 438 -29.33 2.99 5.67
C GLU A 438 -27.90 3.21 6.19
N ASP A 439 -27.00 2.25 5.98
CA ASP A 439 -25.56 2.40 6.26
C ASP A 439 -24.97 3.63 5.55
N ASN A 440 -25.33 3.84 4.28
CA ASN A 440 -24.89 5.01 3.53
C ASN A 440 -25.37 6.34 4.13
N LYS A 441 -26.62 6.40 4.61
CA LYS A 441 -27.14 7.61 5.27
C LYS A 441 -26.45 7.84 6.62
N LYS A 442 -26.27 6.76 7.39
CA LYS A 442 -25.60 6.75 8.69
C LYS A 442 -24.17 7.26 8.57
N TRP A 443 -23.36 6.73 7.65
CA TRP A 443 -21.98 7.19 7.47
C TRP A 443 -21.85 8.63 6.95
N LYS A 444 -22.77 9.08 6.07
CA LYS A 444 -22.81 10.50 5.69
C LYS A 444 -23.08 11.42 6.88
N LYS A 445 -23.82 10.96 7.88
CA LYS A 445 -24.05 11.70 9.13
C LYS A 445 -22.80 11.68 10.02
N HIS A 446 -22.24 10.51 10.29
CA HIS A 446 -21.02 10.35 11.10
C HIS A 446 -19.86 11.17 10.56
N VAL A 447 -19.57 11.06 9.26
CA VAL A 447 -18.46 11.80 8.63
C VAL A 447 -18.69 13.32 8.70
N ARG A 448 -19.94 13.81 8.59
CA ARG A 448 -20.24 15.24 8.80
C ARG A 448 -19.96 15.67 10.24
N ALA A 449 -20.24 14.83 11.23
CA ALA A 449 -19.91 15.12 12.62
C ALA A 449 -18.38 15.13 12.83
N TYR A 450 -17.67 14.14 12.29
CA TYR A 450 -16.20 14.07 12.38
C TYR A 450 -15.52 15.30 11.79
N LYS A 451 -15.99 15.79 10.63
CA LYS A 451 -15.47 17.03 10.00
C LYS A 451 -15.68 18.28 10.84
N LYS A 452 -16.74 18.33 11.67
CA LYS A 452 -16.96 19.44 12.61
C LYS A 452 -15.97 19.38 13.79
N ILE A 453 -15.69 18.17 14.29
CA ILE A 453 -14.76 17.94 15.40
C ILE A 453 -13.31 18.16 14.95
N ASN A 454 -12.93 17.58 13.81
CA ASN A 454 -11.61 17.69 13.21
C ASN A 454 -11.72 18.31 11.80
N LYS A 455 -11.56 19.63 11.74
CA LYS A 455 -11.62 20.40 10.49
C LYS A 455 -10.50 20.06 9.49
N ILE A 456 -9.43 19.40 9.94
CA ILE A 456 -8.29 19.02 9.09
C ILE A 456 -8.70 18.00 8.02
N ILE A 457 -9.74 17.20 8.29
CA ILE A 457 -10.27 16.18 7.35
C ILE A 457 -10.58 16.78 5.96
N ASP A 458 -11.10 18.02 5.91
CA ASP A 458 -11.47 18.67 4.64
C ASP A 458 -10.33 19.47 3.97
N THR A 459 -9.21 19.68 4.67
CA THR A 459 -8.11 20.51 4.17
C THR A 459 -7.30 19.83 3.06
N GLY A 460 -7.34 18.50 2.98
CA GLY A 460 -6.46 17.70 2.14
C GLY A 460 -5.10 17.37 2.78
N ARG A 461 -4.92 17.71 4.06
CA ARG A 461 -3.73 17.31 4.84
C ARG A 461 -3.69 15.80 5.05
N TYR A 462 -4.82 15.15 5.31
CA TYR A 462 -4.89 13.69 5.43
C TYR A 462 -5.00 13.05 4.05
N ARG A 463 -4.03 12.21 3.71
CA ARG A 463 -3.94 11.51 2.43
C ARG A 463 -4.13 10.01 2.62
N ASN A 464 -3.34 9.41 3.50
CA ASN A 464 -3.37 7.98 3.80
C ASN A 464 -4.28 7.76 4.99
N ILE A 465 -5.49 7.24 4.75
CA ILE A 465 -6.47 6.99 5.80
C ILE A 465 -6.66 5.49 5.95
N MET A 466 -6.83 5.02 7.18
CA MET A 466 -7.17 3.63 7.48
C MET A 466 -8.51 3.58 8.18
N ASP A 467 -9.38 2.69 7.71
CA ASP A 467 -10.61 2.31 8.41
C ASP A 467 -10.42 0.88 8.93
N MET A 468 -10.27 0.73 10.24
CA MET A 468 -9.89 -0.54 10.86
C MET A 468 -11.02 -1.57 10.87
N ASN A 469 -12.26 -1.12 10.71
CA ASN A 469 -13.44 -1.98 10.67
C ASN A 469 -14.43 -1.43 9.63
N ALA A 470 -14.15 -1.74 8.36
CA ALA A 470 -14.78 -1.05 7.24
C ALA A 470 -16.27 -1.37 7.04
N GLY A 471 -16.78 -2.49 7.58
CA GLY A 471 -18.15 -2.94 7.32
C GLY A 471 -18.47 -2.95 5.81
N LEU A 472 -19.48 -2.18 5.40
CA LEU A 472 -19.89 -2.05 4.00
C LEU A 472 -19.11 -0.98 3.20
N GLY A 473 -18.05 -0.41 3.78
CA GLY A 473 -17.23 0.66 3.19
C GLY A 473 -17.88 2.04 3.23
N GLY A 474 -18.92 2.23 4.06
CA GLY A 474 -19.70 3.47 4.12
C GLY A 474 -18.89 4.69 4.57
N PHE A 475 -17.96 4.52 5.53
CA PHE A 475 -17.04 5.58 5.96
C PHE A 475 -16.19 6.10 4.79
N ALA A 476 -15.51 5.20 4.08
CA ALA A 476 -14.69 5.55 2.92
C ALA A 476 -15.50 6.16 1.77
N ALA A 477 -16.73 5.66 1.54
CA ALA A 477 -17.61 6.22 0.53
C ALA A 477 -18.08 7.63 0.87
N ALA A 478 -18.40 7.90 2.14
CA ALA A 478 -18.79 9.23 2.61
C ALA A 478 -17.61 10.22 2.64
N LEU A 479 -16.38 9.72 2.76
CA LEU A 479 -15.15 10.52 2.77
C LEU A 479 -14.51 10.72 1.38
N GLN A 480 -15.01 10.03 0.35
CA GLN A 480 -14.38 9.98 -0.97
C GLN A 480 -13.97 11.36 -1.50
N SER A 481 -12.71 11.45 -1.96
CA SER A 481 -12.13 12.68 -2.51
C SER A 481 -10.89 12.33 -3.35
N PRO A 482 -10.56 13.11 -4.39
CA PRO A 482 -9.33 12.89 -5.18
C PRO A 482 -8.05 13.15 -4.39
N LYS A 483 -8.14 13.77 -3.20
CA LYS A 483 -6.99 14.12 -2.36
C LYS A 483 -6.59 13.01 -1.39
N LEU A 484 -7.43 12.00 -1.16
CA LEU A 484 -7.22 10.97 -0.14
C LEU A 484 -7.54 9.57 -0.64
N TRP A 485 -7.11 8.57 0.11
CA TRP A 485 -7.52 7.18 -0.06
C TRP A 485 -7.71 6.53 1.30
N VAL A 486 -8.55 5.50 1.33
CA VAL A 486 -8.84 4.74 2.54
C VAL A 486 -8.44 3.29 2.34
N MET A 487 -7.57 2.78 3.22
CA MET A 487 -7.37 1.35 3.42
C MET A 487 -8.55 0.83 4.23
N ASN A 488 -9.49 0.16 3.56
CA ASN A 488 -10.65 -0.44 4.22
C ASN A 488 -10.27 -1.82 4.75
N VAL A 489 -10.08 -1.95 6.05
CA VAL A 489 -9.73 -3.23 6.67
C VAL A 489 -10.99 -3.98 7.06
N MET A 490 -11.05 -5.26 6.69
CA MET A 490 -12.06 -6.20 7.16
C MET A 490 -11.44 -7.12 8.22
N PRO A 491 -11.78 -6.93 9.51
CA PRO A 491 -11.38 -7.84 10.56
C PRO A 491 -11.75 -9.28 10.23
N THR A 492 -10.82 -10.21 10.37
CA THR A 492 -11.06 -11.65 10.13
C THR A 492 -12.06 -12.26 11.09
N ILE A 493 -12.23 -11.65 12.27
CA ILE A 493 -13.20 -12.06 13.29
C ILE A 493 -14.59 -11.44 13.11
N SER A 494 -14.79 -10.61 12.09
CA SER A 494 -16.10 -10.03 11.78
C SER A 494 -17.10 -11.13 11.42
N GLU A 495 -18.31 -11.03 11.96
CA GLU A 495 -19.39 -11.99 11.67
C GLU A 495 -19.81 -12.00 10.19
N LYS A 496 -19.74 -10.84 9.53
CA LYS A 496 -20.14 -10.65 8.13
C LYS A 496 -18.91 -10.36 7.27
N ASN A 497 -18.65 -11.22 6.30
CA ASN A 497 -17.59 -11.01 5.32
C ASN A 497 -18.05 -10.04 4.21
N THR A 498 -17.82 -8.74 4.39
CA THR A 498 -18.30 -7.69 3.47
C THR A 498 -17.19 -7.04 2.64
N LEU A 499 -15.95 -7.53 2.66
CA LEU A 499 -14.85 -6.88 1.94
C LEU A 499 -15.09 -6.85 0.42
N GLY A 500 -15.75 -7.86 -0.15
CA GLY A 500 -16.09 -7.81 -1.57
C GLY A 500 -17.16 -6.77 -1.93
N VAL A 501 -18.01 -6.35 -0.97
CA VAL A 501 -18.91 -5.18 -1.13
C VAL A 501 -18.07 -3.91 -1.33
N VAL A 502 -17.05 -3.71 -0.50
CA VAL A 502 -16.13 -2.55 -0.58
C VAL A 502 -15.51 -2.46 -1.98
N TYR A 503 -15.05 -3.58 -2.52
CA TYR A 503 -14.48 -3.63 -3.86
C TYR A 503 -15.51 -3.37 -4.97
N GLU A 504 -16.74 -3.89 -4.85
CA GLU A 504 -17.83 -3.62 -5.82
C GLU A 504 -18.23 -2.14 -5.86
N ARG A 505 -18.03 -1.41 -4.76
CA ARG A 505 -18.16 0.06 -4.69
C ARG A 505 -17.00 0.83 -5.32
N GLY A 506 -15.93 0.13 -5.74
CA GLY A 506 -14.70 0.72 -6.27
C GLY A 506 -13.78 1.36 -5.26
N LEU A 507 -13.82 0.84 -4.03
CA LEU A 507 -12.86 1.13 -2.99
C LEU A 507 -11.84 -0.03 -2.91
N ILE A 508 -10.77 0.17 -2.16
CA ILE A 508 -9.74 -0.85 -1.91
C ILE A 508 -9.72 -1.24 -0.44
N GLY A 509 -9.31 -2.46 -0.15
CA GLY A 509 -9.27 -2.95 1.21
C GLY A 509 -8.56 -4.29 1.36
N ILE A 510 -8.48 -4.79 2.59
CA ILE A 510 -7.70 -5.98 2.92
C ILE A 510 -8.30 -6.71 4.12
N TYR A 511 -8.22 -8.04 4.13
CA TYR A 511 -8.48 -8.82 5.33
C TYR A 511 -7.31 -8.70 6.31
N HIS A 512 -7.60 -8.56 7.60
CA HIS A 512 -6.57 -8.51 8.62
C HIS A 512 -7.10 -8.88 10.00
N ASP A 513 -6.22 -9.44 10.84
CA ASP A 513 -6.47 -9.67 12.26
C ASP A 513 -5.67 -8.67 13.09
N TRP A 514 -6.36 -7.82 13.86
CA TRP A 514 -5.74 -6.78 14.68
C TRP A 514 -5.01 -7.31 15.92
N CYS A 515 -5.08 -8.62 16.18
CA CYS A 515 -4.22 -9.27 17.18
C CYS A 515 -2.76 -9.43 16.72
N GLU A 516 -2.49 -9.14 15.44
CA GLU A 516 -1.18 -9.17 14.84
C GLU A 516 -0.84 -7.82 14.17
N ALA A 517 0.45 -7.54 13.96
CA ALA A 517 0.87 -6.27 13.35
C ALA A 517 0.52 -6.19 11.85
N PHE A 518 0.03 -5.07 11.35
CA PHE A 518 -0.31 -4.89 9.94
C PHE A 518 0.94 -4.91 9.04
N SER A 519 0.83 -5.48 7.84
CA SER A 519 1.95 -5.59 6.87
C SER A 519 2.28 -4.25 6.20
N THR A 520 2.72 -3.27 6.98
CA THR A 520 3.10 -1.92 6.55
C THR A 520 4.27 -1.36 7.37
N TYR A 521 4.91 -0.31 6.87
CA TYR A 521 5.94 0.44 7.59
C TYR A 521 5.33 1.30 8.71
N PRO A 522 6.10 1.62 9.77
CA PRO A 522 5.69 2.63 10.73
C PRO A 522 5.40 3.98 10.06
N ARG A 523 4.55 4.81 10.67
CA ARG A 523 4.23 6.18 10.21
C ARG A 523 3.67 6.22 8.78
N THR A 524 2.75 5.31 8.48
CA THR A 524 2.12 5.21 7.16
C THR A 524 0.89 6.10 7.03
N TYR A 525 -0.01 6.09 8.02
CA TYR A 525 -1.34 6.69 7.94
C TYR A 525 -1.39 8.05 8.63
N ASP A 526 -2.11 9.00 8.05
CA ASP A 526 -2.36 10.32 8.62
C ASP A 526 -3.59 10.32 9.56
N LEU A 527 -4.57 9.47 9.26
CA LEU A 527 -5.80 9.31 10.04
C LEU A 527 -6.15 7.82 10.15
N ILE A 528 -6.41 7.36 11.37
CA ILE A 528 -6.96 6.02 11.64
C ILE A 528 -8.37 6.17 12.19
N HIS A 529 -9.30 5.43 11.62
CA HIS A 529 -10.68 5.35 12.07
C HIS A 529 -10.92 3.95 12.67
N ALA A 530 -11.38 3.92 13.92
CA ALA A 530 -11.63 2.71 14.69
C ALA A 530 -13.07 2.72 15.21
N ASN A 531 -14.00 2.20 14.40
CA ASN A 531 -15.41 2.07 14.75
C ASN A 531 -15.72 0.67 15.28
N GLY A 532 -16.07 0.57 16.57
CA GLY A 532 -16.41 -0.67 17.26
C GLY A 532 -15.26 -1.69 17.32
N VAL A 533 -14.02 -1.27 17.04
CA VAL A 533 -12.86 -2.18 16.96
C VAL A 533 -12.57 -2.79 18.33
N PHE A 534 -12.62 -1.98 19.40
CA PHE A 534 -12.26 -2.46 20.73
C PHE A 534 -13.38 -3.32 21.32
N SER A 535 -14.64 -3.00 21.04
CA SER A 535 -15.75 -3.92 21.32
C SER A 535 -15.61 -5.26 20.58
N LEU A 536 -15.26 -5.22 19.28
CA LEU A 536 -15.09 -6.43 18.47
C LEU A 536 -13.96 -7.35 19.01
N TYR A 537 -12.89 -6.77 19.55
CA TYR A 537 -11.71 -7.52 20.03
C TYR A 537 -11.65 -7.71 21.56
N LYS A 538 -12.65 -7.25 22.33
CA LYS A 538 -12.68 -7.22 23.82
C LYS A 538 -12.24 -8.51 24.51
N ASN A 539 -12.47 -9.66 23.89
CA ASN A 539 -12.14 -10.99 24.42
C ASN A 539 -11.26 -11.82 23.46
N LYS A 540 -10.57 -11.18 22.51
CA LYS A 540 -9.76 -11.85 21.48
C LYS A 540 -8.28 -11.53 21.61
N CYS A 541 -7.94 -10.27 21.86
CA CYS A 541 -6.57 -9.86 22.18
C CYS A 541 -6.55 -8.57 22.99
N ASN A 542 -5.36 -8.23 23.52
CA ASN A 542 -5.17 -7.11 24.41
C ASN A 542 -5.36 -5.77 23.68
N PHE A 543 -6.08 -4.83 24.31
CA PHE A 543 -6.24 -3.46 23.82
C PHE A 543 -4.90 -2.75 23.66
N GLU A 544 -3.96 -3.04 24.56
CA GLU A 544 -2.60 -2.51 24.51
C GLU A 544 -1.91 -2.86 23.18
N ASP A 545 -2.01 -4.11 22.73
CA ASP A 545 -1.38 -4.57 21.48
C ASP A 545 -1.95 -3.83 20.26
N ILE A 546 -3.28 -3.66 20.22
CA ILE A 546 -3.97 -2.95 19.14
C ILE A 546 -3.55 -1.47 19.14
N LEU A 547 -3.49 -0.83 20.32
CA LEU A 547 -3.10 0.58 20.45
C LEU A 547 -1.63 0.83 20.10
N LEU A 548 -0.73 -0.09 20.45
CA LEU A 548 0.68 -0.03 20.05
C LEU A 548 0.86 -0.21 18.55
N GLU A 549 0.07 -1.08 17.92
CA GLU A 549 0.07 -1.23 16.47
C GLU A 549 -0.47 0.04 15.77
N MET A 550 -1.56 0.61 16.28
CA MET A 550 -2.11 1.89 15.82
C MET A 550 -1.05 3.00 15.96
N ASP A 551 -0.34 3.07 17.08
CA ASP A 551 0.75 4.02 17.28
C ASP A 551 1.86 3.84 16.25
N ARG A 552 2.33 2.61 16.05
CA ARG A 552 3.41 2.30 15.11
C ARG A 552 3.07 2.82 13.71
N ILE A 553 1.87 2.54 13.21
CA ILE A 553 1.50 2.85 11.82
C ILE A 553 0.98 4.28 11.62
N LEU A 554 0.64 5.00 12.70
CA LEU A 554 0.23 6.40 12.64
C LEU A 554 1.42 7.34 12.51
N ARG A 555 1.32 8.32 11.61
CA ARG A 555 2.31 9.39 11.47
C ARG A 555 2.33 10.29 12.72
N PRO A 556 3.49 10.88 13.06
CA PRO A 556 3.50 11.99 14.01
C PRO A 556 2.52 13.08 13.57
N GLU A 557 1.81 13.68 14.53
CA GLU A 557 0.74 14.66 14.31
C GLU A 557 -0.48 14.10 13.55
N GLY A 558 -0.51 12.78 13.30
CA GLY A 558 -1.68 12.07 12.80
C GLY A 558 -2.77 11.95 13.86
N ALA A 559 -4.00 11.74 13.42
CA ALA A 559 -5.16 11.61 14.30
C ALA A 559 -5.75 10.20 14.29
N ILE A 560 -6.45 9.88 15.36
CA ILE A 560 -7.27 8.69 15.49
C ILE A 560 -8.68 9.13 15.89
N ILE A 561 -9.69 8.55 15.24
CA ILE A 561 -11.09 8.68 15.63
C ILE A 561 -11.56 7.31 16.09
N PHE A 562 -11.77 7.17 17.40
CA PHE A 562 -12.42 6.02 18.00
C PHE A 562 -13.91 6.31 18.14
N ARG A 563 -14.75 5.41 17.68
CA ARG A 563 -16.19 5.40 17.94
C ARG A 563 -16.53 4.05 18.54
N ASP A 564 -16.97 4.03 19.78
CA ASP A 564 -17.29 2.80 20.51
C ASP A 564 -18.16 3.14 21.73
N GLU A 565 -18.61 2.11 22.45
CA GLU A 565 -19.32 2.27 23.73
C GLU A 565 -18.48 3.03 24.76
N VAL A 566 -19.13 3.85 25.59
CA VAL A 566 -18.42 4.73 26.53
C VAL A 566 -17.51 3.98 27.52
N ASP A 567 -17.91 2.80 28.00
CA ASP A 567 -17.10 1.98 28.91
C ASP A 567 -15.82 1.47 28.25
N VAL A 568 -15.89 1.14 26.96
CA VAL A 568 -14.75 0.74 26.14
C VAL A 568 -13.83 1.93 25.89
N LEU A 569 -14.38 3.09 25.55
CA LEU A 569 -13.58 4.30 25.30
C LEU A 569 -12.90 4.84 26.55
N ILE A 570 -13.47 4.67 27.74
CA ILE A 570 -12.81 5.00 29.01
C ILE A 570 -11.54 4.14 29.19
N LYS A 571 -11.61 2.83 28.88
CA LYS A 571 -10.44 1.94 28.93
C LYS A 571 -9.38 2.33 27.91
N VAL A 572 -9.80 2.62 26.67
CA VAL A 572 -8.89 3.10 25.62
C VAL A 572 -8.23 4.41 26.06
N LYS A 573 -9.01 5.37 26.56
CA LYS A 573 -8.53 6.67 27.06
C LYS A 573 -7.48 6.50 28.18
N LYS A 574 -7.69 5.56 29.09
CA LYS A 574 -6.73 5.24 30.17
C LYS A 574 -5.40 4.74 29.61
N ILE A 575 -5.41 3.84 28.62
CA ILE A 575 -4.19 3.30 28.01
C ILE A 575 -3.45 4.39 27.22
N ILE A 576 -4.14 5.12 26.34
CA ILE A 576 -3.50 6.18 25.54
C ILE A 576 -3.03 7.36 26.39
N GLY A 577 -3.57 7.54 27.60
CA GLY A 577 -3.09 8.52 28.57
C GLY A 577 -1.66 8.26 29.05
N GLY A 578 -1.18 7.01 28.95
CA GLY A 578 0.22 6.65 29.18
C GLY A 578 1.10 6.73 27.93
N MET A 579 0.46 6.96 26.76
CA MET A 579 1.13 7.13 25.48
C MET A 579 1.25 8.63 25.16
N LYS A 580 2.03 8.98 24.13
CA LYS A 580 2.28 10.38 23.75
C LYS A 580 1.19 10.94 22.83
N TYR A 581 -0.03 11.07 23.38
CA TYR A 581 -1.22 11.54 22.66
C TYR A 581 -1.92 12.68 23.40
N ASP A 582 -2.43 13.64 22.63
CA ASP A 582 -3.45 14.56 23.09
C ASP A 582 -4.83 13.99 22.73
N SER A 583 -5.74 13.85 23.69
CA SER A 583 -7.04 13.20 23.43
C SER A 583 -8.23 13.98 23.99
N LYS A 584 -9.37 13.84 23.31
CA LYS A 584 -10.64 14.46 23.68
C LYS A 584 -11.80 13.52 23.43
N LEU A 585 -12.59 13.27 24.49
CA LEU A 585 -13.87 12.57 24.40
C LEU A 585 -14.97 13.56 24.04
N VAL A 586 -15.85 13.19 23.13
CA VAL A 586 -16.94 14.00 22.60
C VAL A 586 -18.21 13.14 22.56
N ASP A 587 -19.34 13.77 22.82
CA ASP A 587 -20.65 13.13 22.69
C ASP A 587 -20.97 12.72 21.25
N HIS A 588 -21.87 11.74 21.12
CA HIS A 588 -22.48 11.36 19.86
C HIS A 588 -23.19 12.56 19.21
N GLU A 589 -23.26 12.60 17.87
CA GLU A 589 -23.91 13.70 17.16
C GLU A 589 -25.43 13.80 17.36
N ASP A 590 -26.04 12.74 17.89
CA ASP A 590 -27.47 12.69 18.26
C ASP A 590 -27.72 13.13 19.70
N GLY A 591 -26.67 13.57 20.38
CA GLY A 591 -26.74 14.14 21.71
C GLY A 591 -26.07 13.28 22.77
N PRO A 592 -26.00 13.81 24.00
CA PRO A 592 -25.26 13.18 25.07
C PRO A 592 -25.87 11.87 25.51
N LEU A 593 -27.17 11.62 25.41
CA LEU A 593 -27.76 10.40 25.98
C LEU A 593 -27.44 9.10 25.22
N VAL A 594 -26.83 9.19 24.03
CA VAL A 594 -26.40 8.01 23.27
C VAL A 594 -25.16 7.39 23.95
N PRO A 595 -25.18 6.07 24.26
CA PRO A 595 -24.06 5.37 24.92
C PRO A 595 -22.77 5.35 24.09
N GLU A 596 -22.87 5.20 22.78
CA GLU A 596 -21.73 5.30 21.85
C GLU A 596 -21.15 6.72 21.88
N LYS A 597 -19.83 6.85 22.03
CA LYS A 597 -19.12 8.15 22.07
C LYS A 597 -18.04 8.21 21.00
N ILE A 598 -17.45 9.39 20.87
CA ILE A 598 -16.34 9.64 19.95
C ILE A 598 -15.13 10.11 20.77
N LEU A 599 -14.04 9.35 20.74
CA LEU A 599 -12.76 9.78 21.29
C LEU A 599 -11.85 10.13 20.11
N VAL A 600 -11.37 11.37 20.08
CA VAL A 600 -10.38 11.82 19.11
C VAL A 600 -9.03 11.92 19.82
N ALA A 601 -8.00 11.31 19.25
CA ALA A 601 -6.63 11.39 19.75
C ALA A 601 -5.69 11.88 18.65
N VAL A 602 -4.71 12.71 18.99
CA VAL A 602 -3.69 13.23 18.08
C VAL A 602 -2.32 12.83 18.63
N LYS A 603 -1.52 12.17 17.80
CA LYS A 603 -0.19 11.71 18.18
C LYS A 603 0.77 12.89 18.23
N GLN A 604 1.49 13.05 19.33
CA GLN A 604 2.51 14.09 19.46
C GLN A 604 3.75 13.73 18.63
N TYR A 605 4.45 14.74 18.12
CA TYR A 605 5.78 14.53 17.54
C TYR A 605 6.83 14.38 18.64
N TRP A 606 7.61 13.32 18.56
CA TRP A 606 8.73 13.05 19.46
C TRP A 606 9.73 12.12 18.78
N VAL A 607 10.98 12.12 19.28
CA VAL A 607 12.08 11.29 18.78
C VAL A 607 12.68 10.47 19.92
N GLY A 608 13.25 9.31 19.61
CA GLY A 608 13.96 8.48 20.61
C GLY A 608 15.31 9.09 21.00
N ASN A 609 15.76 8.82 22.23
CA ASN A 609 17.09 9.24 22.68
C ASN A 609 18.17 8.58 21.82
N SER A 610 19.02 9.40 21.21
CA SER A 610 20.20 8.93 20.47
C SER A 610 21.27 8.52 21.48
N THR A 611 21.24 7.27 21.93
CA THR A 611 22.51 6.64 22.31
C THR A 611 23.26 6.40 21.01
N SER A 612 24.26 7.25 20.78
CA SER A 612 25.21 7.17 19.68
C SER A 612 25.75 5.74 19.56
N VAL A 613 25.38 5.05 18.49
CA VAL A 613 26.07 3.82 18.09
C VAL A 613 27.38 4.25 17.44
N GLN A 614 28.47 4.02 18.16
CA GLN A 614 29.84 3.99 17.63
C GLN A 614 29.99 2.87 16.60
#